data_AF-A0A6G0SW67-F1
#
_entry.id   AF-A0A6G0SW67-F1
#
_cell.length_a   1.000
_cell.length_b   1.000
_cell.length_c   1.000
_cell.angle_alpha   90.00
_cell.angle_beta   90.00
_cell.angle_gamma   90.00
#
_symmetry.space_group_name_H-M   'P 1'
#
loop_
_entity.id
_entity.type
_entity.pdbx_description
1 polymer ?
#
loop_
_entity_poly.entity_id
_entity_poly.type
_entity_poly.pdbx_seq_one_letter_code
_entity_poly.pdbx_strand_id
1 'polypeptide(L)'
;MINNLHKEIRSRRDNADSIFINLYSKVKHFIIEINKELELNNSNFTVNIDFNNGKSVGRVSKKKKNMPGEEATDERPKMSLTNRFKFETFNYIHDICANSLDTRFISNSKLLSDCICLDPKNFNSIKNNVPANALLELSHLTSIDRNTLACELQQFAFQFNSIAKTFNDTFIFLSEEPQSPIYDHELDLD
;
A
#
# COMPACT_ATOMS: atom_id res chain seq x y z
N MET A 1 -8.46 4.09 8.41
CA MET A 1 -7.62 3.29 7.48
C MET A 1 -6.75 4.19 6.59
N ILE A 2 -7.32 5.09 5.79
CA ILE A 2 -6.57 6.00 4.91
C ILE A 2 -5.65 6.94 5.67
N ASN A 3 -6.09 7.50 6.80
CA ASN A 3 -5.23 8.34 7.65
C ASN A 3 -4.01 7.59 8.19
N ASN A 4 -4.11 6.27 8.42
CA ASN A 4 -2.97 5.45 8.85
C ASN A 4 -2.01 5.19 7.69
N LEU A 5 -2.52 4.84 6.51
CA LEU A 5 -1.69 4.62 5.32
C LEU A 5 -0.98 5.91 4.90
N HIS A 6 -1.70 7.03 4.93
CA HIS A 6 -1.19 8.35 4.63
C HIS A 6 -0.14 8.80 5.65
N LYS A 7 -0.39 8.58 6.95
CA LYS A 7 0.60 8.82 8.03
C LYS A 7 1.83 7.93 7.88
N GLU A 8 1.67 6.68 7.47
CA GLU A 8 2.77 5.75 7.25
C GLU A 8 3.63 6.18 6.05
N ILE A 9 3.01 6.57 4.93
CA ILE A 9 3.72 7.04 3.74
C ILE A 9 4.44 8.37 4.01
N ARG A 10 3.81 9.30 4.72
CA ARG A 10 4.46 10.54 5.15
C ARG A 10 5.59 10.29 6.14
N SER A 11 5.40 9.40 7.12
CA SER A 11 6.48 8.99 8.03
C SER A 11 7.65 8.35 7.28
N ARG A 12 7.39 7.52 6.26
CA ARG A 12 8.44 6.97 5.38
C ARG A 12 9.11 8.05 4.54
N ARG A 13 8.40 9.10 4.15
CA ARG A 13 8.95 10.27 3.47
C ARG A 13 9.85 11.10 4.40
N ASP A 14 9.42 11.35 5.63
CA ASP A 14 10.19 12.09 6.63
C ASP A 14 11.47 11.32 7.02
N ASN A 15 11.39 9.99 7.05
CA ASN A 15 12.52 9.09 7.28
C ASN A 15 13.20 8.61 5.99
N ALA A 16 12.91 9.22 4.83
CA ALA A 16 13.37 8.76 3.52
C ALA A 16 14.89 8.62 3.47
N ASP A 17 15.61 9.52 4.14
CA ASP A 17 17.07 9.52 4.18
C ASP A 17 17.63 8.29 4.89
N SER A 18 17.06 7.91 6.04
CA SER A 18 17.46 6.71 6.78
C SER A 18 17.12 5.44 6.01
N ILE A 19 15.93 5.39 5.40
CA ILE A 19 15.49 4.27 4.57
C ILE A 19 16.41 4.12 3.36
N PHE A 20 16.76 5.23 2.71
CA PHE A 20 17.66 5.24 1.57
C PHE A 20 19.06 4.75 1.95
N ILE A 21 19.61 5.21 3.08
CA ILE A 21 20.92 4.75 3.58
C ILE A 21 20.90 3.24 3.84
N ASN A 22 19.84 2.72 4.47
CA ASN A 22 19.69 1.30 4.73
C ASN A 22 19.61 0.50 3.43
N LEU A 23 18.75 0.91 2.49
CA LEU A 23 18.63 0.30 1.16
C LEU A 23 19.98 0.29 0.44
N TYR A 24 20.67 1.42 0.45
CA TYR A 24 21.98 1.56 -0.17
C TYR A 24 23.02 0.63 0.45
N SER A 25 23.00 0.47 1.78
CA SER A 25 23.87 -0.48 2.49
C SER A 25 23.56 -1.94 2.11
N LYS A 26 22.28 -2.30 2.01
CA LYS A 26 21.86 -3.65 1.60
C LYS A 26 22.28 -3.98 0.17
N VAL A 27 22.11 -3.02 -0.75
CA VAL A 27 22.55 -3.16 -2.14
C VAL A 27 24.08 -3.33 -2.20
N LYS A 28 24.84 -2.56 -1.43
CA LYS A 28 26.29 -2.75 -1.32
C LYS A 28 26.68 -4.14 -0.83
N HIS A 29 26.01 -4.62 0.22
CA HIS A 29 26.25 -5.97 0.74
C HIS A 29 25.98 -7.04 -0.31
N PHE A 30 24.83 -6.95 -0.99
CA PHE A 30 24.46 -7.85 -2.06
C PHE A 30 25.51 -7.87 -3.19
N ILE A 31 25.99 -6.70 -3.62
CA ILE A 31 27.04 -6.62 -4.66
C ILE A 31 28.32 -7.31 -4.20
N ILE A 32 28.71 -7.13 -2.93
CA ILE A 32 29.89 -7.79 -2.37
C ILE A 32 29.71 -9.31 -2.37
N GLU A 33 28.54 -9.82 -1.99
CA GLU A 33 28.26 -11.26 -1.98
C GLU A 33 28.24 -11.85 -3.39
N ILE A 34 27.58 -11.19 -4.33
CA ILE A 34 27.55 -11.62 -5.73
C ILE A 34 28.94 -11.62 -6.34
N ASN A 35 29.75 -10.59 -6.09
CA ASN A 35 31.12 -10.57 -6.60
C ASN A 35 31.96 -11.71 -6.01
N LYS A 36 31.82 -12.03 -4.71
CA LYS A 36 32.49 -13.20 -4.12
C LYS A 36 32.07 -14.50 -4.81
N GLU A 37 30.79 -14.67 -5.10
CA GLU A 37 30.27 -15.85 -5.79
C GLU A 37 30.76 -15.94 -7.24
N LEU A 38 30.84 -14.81 -7.94
CA LEU A 38 31.35 -14.74 -9.31
C LEU A 38 32.84 -15.07 -9.40
N GLU A 39 33.64 -14.62 -8.43
CA GLU A 39 35.05 -14.98 -8.31
C GLU A 39 35.24 -16.48 -8.06
N LEU A 40 34.43 -17.09 -7.17
CA LEU A 40 34.46 -18.53 -6.91
C LEU A 40 34.15 -19.37 -8.17
N ASN A 41 33.34 -18.83 -9.07
CA ASN A 41 32.93 -19.48 -10.32
C ASN A 41 33.84 -19.10 -11.52
N ASN A 42 35.00 -18.46 -11.31
CA ASN A 42 35.93 -17.99 -12.35
C ASN A 42 35.24 -17.13 -13.43
N SER A 43 34.24 -16.34 -13.06
CA SER A 43 33.56 -15.45 -13.99
C SER A 43 34.36 -14.17 -14.16
N ASN A 44 34.59 -13.75 -15.42
CA ASN A 44 35.24 -12.46 -15.73
C ASN A 44 34.33 -11.24 -15.55
N PHE A 45 33.24 -11.39 -14.80
CA PHE A 45 32.22 -10.37 -14.60
C PHE A 45 32.27 -9.85 -13.16
N THR A 46 32.38 -8.53 -13.00
CA THR A 46 32.36 -7.88 -11.69
C THR A 46 31.29 -6.80 -11.68
N VAL A 47 30.39 -6.86 -10.70
CA VAL A 47 29.39 -5.84 -10.47
C VAL A 47 30.04 -4.66 -9.75
N ASN A 48 29.96 -3.48 -10.35
CA ASN A 48 30.65 -2.29 -9.82
C ASN A 48 29.91 -1.73 -8.60
N ILE A 49 30.63 -1.50 -7.51
CA ILE A 49 30.07 -1.01 -6.22
C ILE A 49 29.86 0.51 -6.25
N ASP A 50 30.64 1.23 -7.06
CA ASP A 50 30.66 2.68 -7.08
C ASP A 50 29.72 3.26 -8.15
N PHE A 51 28.58 3.77 -7.67
CA PHE A 51 27.77 4.72 -8.43
C PHE A 51 28.51 6.04 -8.72
N ASN A 52 29.62 6.32 -8.03
CA ASN A 52 30.34 7.60 -8.13
C ASN A 52 31.48 7.63 -9.16
N ASN A 53 31.95 6.48 -9.66
CA ASN A 53 33.20 6.43 -10.45
C ASN A 53 33.04 6.17 -11.94
N GLY A 54 31.80 5.97 -12.41
CA GLY A 54 31.54 6.12 -13.83
C GLY A 54 31.58 7.60 -14.18
N LYS A 55 32.66 8.07 -14.83
CA LYS A 55 32.46 9.10 -15.87
C LYS A 55 31.31 8.56 -16.70
N SER A 56 30.11 9.11 -16.54
CA SER A 56 29.00 8.72 -17.38
C SER A 56 29.54 8.78 -18.81
N VAL A 57 29.50 7.68 -19.54
CA VAL A 57 29.71 7.70 -20.99
C VAL A 57 28.47 8.36 -21.61
N GLY A 58 28.15 9.55 -21.12
CA GLY A 58 27.20 10.46 -21.71
C GLY A 58 27.91 11.09 -22.88
N ARG A 59 27.19 11.22 -23.99
CA ARG A 59 27.64 11.93 -25.18
C ARG A 59 28.29 13.25 -24.75
N VAL A 60 29.58 13.43 -25.03
CA VAL A 60 30.26 14.71 -24.79
C VAL A 60 29.57 15.74 -25.68
N SER A 61 28.70 16.56 -25.09
CA SER A 61 28.11 17.70 -25.78
C SER A 61 29.28 18.60 -26.20
N LYS A 62 29.41 18.85 -27.50
CA LYS A 62 30.33 19.87 -28.00
C LYS A 62 29.89 21.18 -27.34
N LYS A 63 30.68 21.69 -26.39
CA LYS A 63 30.39 22.96 -25.73
C LYS A 63 30.14 24.02 -26.81
N LYS A 64 28.92 24.54 -26.91
CA LYS A 64 28.71 25.81 -27.59
C LYS A 64 29.47 26.87 -26.79
N LYS A 65 30.08 27.83 -27.48
CA LYS A 65 30.71 28.99 -26.84
C LYS A 65 29.58 29.84 -26.25
N ASN A 66 29.26 29.63 -24.97
CA ASN A 66 28.39 30.53 -24.21
C ASN A 66 29.17 31.80 -23.85
N MET A 67 28.50 32.93 -23.79
CA MET A 67 29.10 34.16 -23.28
C MET A 67 29.28 34.08 -21.75
N PRO A 68 30.25 34.79 -21.17
CA PRO A 68 30.43 34.81 -19.71
C PRO A 68 29.13 35.27 -19.02
N GLY A 69 28.55 34.40 -18.19
CA GLY A 69 27.29 34.65 -17.47
C GLY A 69 26.05 33.96 -18.05
N GLU A 70 26.16 33.29 -19.20
CA GLU A 70 25.07 32.47 -19.74
C GLU A 70 25.15 31.02 -19.20
N GLU A 71 24.34 30.72 -18.18
CA GLU A 71 24.03 29.33 -17.81
C GLU A 71 23.10 28.74 -18.88
N ALA A 72 23.45 27.59 -19.44
CA ALA A 72 22.57 26.95 -20.41
C ALA A 72 21.35 26.37 -19.70
N THR A 73 20.15 26.48 -20.26
CA THR A 73 18.92 25.95 -19.64
C THR A 73 18.94 24.43 -19.42
N ASP A 74 19.82 23.71 -20.13
CA ASP A 74 20.07 22.28 -20.02
C ASP A 74 21.28 21.92 -19.13
N GLU A 75 21.99 22.91 -18.57
CA GLU A 75 23.05 22.67 -17.59
C GLU A 75 22.44 22.14 -16.29
N ARG A 76 22.72 20.87 -16.03
CA ARG A 76 22.29 20.20 -14.80
C ARG A 76 23.24 20.54 -13.65
N PRO A 77 22.72 20.69 -12.42
CA PRO A 77 23.56 20.82 -11.23
C PRO A 77 24.56 19.67 -11.13
N LYS A 78 25.81 19.99 -10.80
CA LYS A 78 26.83 18.96 -10.53
C LYS A 78 26.47 18.25 -9.23
N MET A 79 25.90 17.05 -9.36
CA MET A 79 25.50 16.21 -8.23
C MET A 79 25.99 14.77 -8.43
N SER A 80 26.31 14.07 -7.33
CA SER A 80 26.67 12.66 -7.38
C SER A 80 25.50 11.81 -7.93
N LEU A 81 25.80 10.72 -8.64
CA LEU A 81 24.77 9.82 -9.17
C LEU A 81 23.89 9.25 -8.05
N THR A 82 24.48 8.97 -6.89
CA THR A 82 23.74 8.49 -5.71
C THR A 82 22.71 9.51 -5.24
N ASN A 83 23.10 10.77 -5.08
CA ASN A 83 22.17 11.83 -4.70
C ASN A 83 21.15 12.08 -5.81
N ARG A 84 21.55 11.95 -7.07
CA ARG A 84 20.63 12.03 -8.20
C ARG A 84 19.53 10.98 -8.14
N PHE A 85 19.90 9.72 -7.98
CA PHE A 85 18.93 8.64 -7.83
C PHE A 85 18.04 8.85 -6.59
N LYS A 86 18.62 9.31 -5.48
CA LYS A 86 17.86 9.63 -4.25
C LYS A 86 16.78 10.68 -4.53
N PHE A 87 17.13 11.82 -5.12
CA PHE A 87 16.18 12.92 -5.29
C PHE A 87 15.24 12.75 -6.49
N GLU A 88 15.78 12.40 -7.66
CA GLU A 88 15.01 12.36 -8.90
C GLU A 88 14.14 11.09 -9.03
N THR A 89 14.49 10.02 -8.32
CA THR A 89 13.79 8.73 -8.44
C THR A 89 13.19 8.29 -7.13
N PHE A 90 14.00 8.02 -6.12
CA PHE A 90 13.52 7.45 -4.86
C PHE A 90 12.50 8.39 -4.17
N ASN A 91 12.89 9.64 -3.95
CA ASN A 91 12.05 10.66 -3.36
C ASN A 91 10.83 10.98 -4.23
N TYR A 92 11.03 11.12 -5.54
CA TYR A 92 9.96 11.39 -6.49
C TYR A 92 8.87 10.30 -6.47
N ILE A 93 9.24 9.02 -6.39
CA ILE A 93 8.27 7.91 -6.28
C ILE A 93 7.45 8.04 -4.99
N HIS A 94 8.10 8.34 -3.86
CA HIS A 94 7.40 8.55 -2.60
C HIS A 94 6.42 9.74 -2.67
N ASP A 95 6.82 10.82 -3.31
CA ASP A 95 5.98 12.01 -3.50
C ASP A 95 4.79 11.70 -4.43
N ILE A 96 4.99 10.95 -5.52
CA ILE A 96 3.90 10.48 -6.38
C ILE A 96 2.91 9.62 -5.59
N CYS A 97 3.41 8.67 -4.80
CA CYS A 97 2.56 7.79 -4.01
C CYS A 97 1.70 8.60 -3.02
N ALA A 98 2.29 9.59 -2.34
CA ALA A 98 1.56 10.48 -1.46
C ALA A 98 0.50 11.30 -2.22
N ASN A 99 0.88 11.96 -3.31
CA ASN A 99 -0.04 12.74 -4.14
C ASN A 99 -1.17 11.89 -4.75
N SER A 100 -0.87 10.67 -5.18
CA SER A 100 -1.88 9.77 -5.74
C SER A 100 -2.91 9.35 -4.69
N LEU A 101 -2.53 9.22 -3.43
CA LEU A 101 -3.49 8.94 -2.36
C LEU A 101 -4.31 10.19 -2.05
N ASP A 102 -3.65 11.34 -1.96
CA ASP A 102 -4.29 12.60 -1.67
C ASP A 102 -5.36 12.93 -2.72
N THR A 103 -5.01 12.85 -4.00
CA THR A 103 -5.95 13.10 -5.11
C THR A 103 -7.15 12.15 -5.13
N ARG A 104 -6.96 10.87 -4.80
CA ARG A 104 -8.04 9.86 -4.86
C ARG A 104 -8.95 9.88 -3.65
N PHE A 105 -8.42 10.21 -2.47
CA PHE A 105 -9.12 9.98 -1.20
C PHE A 105 -9.45 11.26 -0.42
N ILE A 106 -8.85 12.41 -0.72
CA ILE A 106 -9.18 13.67 -0.03
C ILE A 106 -10.63 14.08 -0.32
N SER A 107 -11.07 13.98 -1.58
CA SER A 107 -12.42 14.36 -2.00
C SER A 107 -13.51 13.59 -1.24
N ASN A 108 -13.28 12.31 -0.99
CA ASN A 108 -14.22 11.42 -0.31
C ASN A 108 -13.84 11.14 1.15
N SER A 109 -12.95 11.94 1.73
CA SER A 109 -12.39 11.68 3.07
C SER A 109 -13.47 11.59 4.16
N LYS A 110 -14.50 12.45 4.09
CA LYS A 110 -15.64 12.45 5.02
C LYS A 110 -16.48 11.17 4.90
N LEU A 111 -16.83 10.79 3.66
CA LEU A 111 -17.57 9.57 3.40
C LEU A 111 -16.79 8.33 3.85
N LEU A 112 -15.49 8.30 3.57
CA LEU A 112 -14.61 7.19 3.96
C LEU A 112 -14.44 7.12 5.47
N SER A 113 -14.43 8.25 6.18
CA SER A 113 -14.45 8.25 7.64
C SER A 113 -15.75 7.68 8.19
N ASP A 114 -16.88 7.95 7.55
CA ASP A 114 -18.15 7.35 7.91
C ASP A 114 -18.14 5.85 7.64
N CYS A 115 -17.64 5.39 6.49
CA CYS A 115 -17.57 3.96 6.17
C CYS A 115 -16.74 3.14 7.16
N ILE A 116 -15.80 3.73 7.91
CA ILE A 116 -15.03 3.02 8.94
C ILE A 116 -15.96 2.44 10.01
N CYS A 117 -17.08 3.10 10.32
CA CYS A 117 -18.02 2.59 11.32
C CYS A 117 -18.87 1.43 10.79
N LEU A 118 -18.86 1.18 9.49
CA LEU A 118 -19.53 0.03 8.86
C LEU A 118 -18.64 -1.22 8.81
N ASP A 119 -17.35 -1.11 9.15
CA ASP A 119 -16.45 -2.26 9.23
C ASP A 119 -16.78 -3.10 10.48
N PRO A 120 -17.12 -4.39 10.33
CA PRO A 120 -17.42 -5.28 11.45
C PRO A 120 -16.34 -5.34 12.53
N LYS A 121 -15.07 -5.10 12.16
CA LYS A 121 -13.95 -5.04 13.13
C LYS A 121 -14.16 -3.97 14.20
N ASN A 122 -14.89 -2.92 13.87
CA ASN A 122 -15.15 -1.78 14.77
C ASN A 122 -16.48 -1.91 15.53
N PHE A 123 -17.31 -2.91 15.22
CA PHE A 123 -18.64 -3.06 15.81
C PHE A 123 -18.60 -3.21 17.33
N ASN A 124 -17.57 -3.87 17.88
CA ASN A 124 -17.40 -3.97 19.33
C ASN A 124 -17.27 -2.59 20.00
N SER A 125 -16.63 -1.62 19.36
CA SER A 125 -16.52 -0.26 19.86
C SER A 125 -17.80 0.54 19.66
N ILE A 126 -18.54 0.26 18.58
CA ILE A 126 -19.72 1.03 18.16
C ILE A 126 -20.99 0.60 18.89
N LYS A 127 -21.09 -0.66 19.33
CA LYS A 127 -22.20 -1.19 20.16
C LYS A 127 -22.55 -0.28 21.33
N ASN A 128 -21.54 0.31 21.95
CA ASN A 128 -21.72 1.16 23.13
C ASN A 128 -22.08 2.60 22.76
N ASN A 129 -21.45 3.15 21.72
CA ASN A 129 -21.77 4.49 21.22
C ASN A 129 -21.21 4.71 19.81
N VAL A 130 -22.02 5.32 18.94
CA VAL A 130 -21.54 5.79 17.62
C VAL A 130 -20.95 7.19 17.82
N PRO A 131 -19.72 7.47 17.37
CA PRO A 131 -19.11 8.78 17.50
C PRO A 131 -20.00 9.91 16.94
N ALA A 132 -20.08 11.04 17.65
CA ALA A 132 -20.92 12.18 17.27
C ALA A 132 -20.65 12.69 15.84
N ASN A 133 -19.38 12.63 15.42
CA ASN A 133 -18.93 13.10 14.11
C ASN A 133 -19.00 12.02 13.01
N ALA A 134 -19.55 10.84 13.30
CA ALA A 134 -19.71 9.77 12.32
C ALA A 134 -21.12 9.79 11.70
N LEU A 135 -21.22 9.24 10.49
CA LEU A 135 -22.44 9.09 9.67
C LEU A 135 -23.00 10.40 9.13
N LEU A 136 -22.27 11.51 9.23
CA LEU A 136 -22.75 12.83 8.79
C LEU A 136 -22.88 12.91 7.27
N GLU A 137 -21.86 12.45 6.54
CA GLU A 137 -21.85 12.47 5.08
C GLU A 137 -22.83 11.41 4.53
N LEU A 138 -22.91 10.25 5.18
CA LEU A 138 -23.90 9.22 4.83
C LEU A 138 -25.33 9.69 5.06
N SER A 139 -25.61 10.39 6.17
CA SER A 139 -26.91 10.99 6.46
C SER A 139 -27.30 11.98 5.36
N HIS A 140 -26.37 12.85 4.96
CA HIS A 140 -26.59 13.79 3.87
C HIS A 140 -26.87 13.10 2.53
N LEU A 141 -26.09 12.10 2.14
CA LEU A 141 -26.24 11.39 0.86
C LEU A 141 -27.50 10.53 0.78
N THR A 142 -27.93 9.95 1.90
CA THR A 142 -29.11 9.06 1.95
C THR A 142 -30.40 9.82 2.29
N SER A 143 -30.31 11.08 2.72
CA SER A 143 -31.43 11.86 3.26
C SER A 143 -32.11 11.23 4.48
N ILE A 144 -31.39 10.38 5.22
CA ILE A 144 -31.84 9.76 6.46
C ILE A 144 -31.22 10.52 7.64
N ASP A 145 -31.98 10.77 8.70
CA ASP A 145 -31.46 11.41 9.91
C ASP A 145 -30.28 10.63 10.50
N ARG A 146 -29.24 11.36 10.92
CA ARG A 146 -28.00 10.76 11.46
C ARG A 146 -28.26 9.94 12.71
N ASN A 147 -29.21 10.33 13.57
CA ASN A 147 -29.51 9.57 14.78
C ASN A 147 -30.25 8.27 14.44
N THR A 148 -31.13 8.30 13.45
CA THR A 148 -31.75 7.07 12.91
C THR A 148 -30.69 6.11 12.40
N LEU A 149 -29.75 6.58 11.55
CA LEU A 149 -28.65 5.73 11.06
C LEU A 149 -27.77 5.20 12.20
N ALA A 150 -27.48 6.01 13.21
CA ALA A 150 -26.69 5.58 14.37
C ALA A 150 -27.41 4.49 15.18
N CYS A 151 -28.72 4.63 15.42
CA CYS A 151 -29.53 3.63 16.11
C CYS A 151 -29.57 2.31 15.34
N GLU A 152 -29.84 2.36 14.03
CA GLU A 152 -29.87 1.17 13.18
C GLU A 152 -28.51 0.46 13.14
N LEU A 153 -27.42 1.21 13.00
CA LEU A 153 -26.07 0.66 13.01
C LEU A 153 -25.73 0.01 14.35
N GLN A 154 -26.14 0.59 15.48
CA GLN A 154 -25.93 -0.02 16.80
C GLN A 154 -26.69 -1.33 16.95
N GLN A 155 -27.95 -1.36 16.53
CA GLN A 155 -28.77 -2.57 16.56
C GLN A 155 -28.15 -3.67 15.69
N PHE A 156 -27.75 -3.31 14.47
CA PHE A 156 -27.07 -4.23 13.57
C PHE A 156 -25.75 -4.74 14.17
N ALA A 157 -24.91 -3.85 14.72
CA ALA A 157 -23.65 -4.20 15.35
C ALA A 157 -23.85 -5.16 16.53
N PHE A 158 -24.92 -4.99 17.31
CA PHE A 158 -25.29 -5.90 18.41
C PHE A 158 -25.62 -7.31 17.90
N GLN A 159 -26.40 -7.39 16.83
CA GLN A 159 -26.87 -8.65 16.25
C GLN A 159 -25.85 -9.34 15.32
N PHE A 160 -24.84 -8.61 14.85
CA PHE A 160 -23.90 -9.05 13.82
C PHE A 160 -23.28 -10.42 14.10
N ASN A 161 -22.82 -10.68 15.33
CA ASN A 161 -22.19 -11.96 15.66
C ASN A 161 -23.17 -13.14 15.55
N SER A 162 -24.43 -12.93 15.91
CA SER A 162 -25.47 -13.96 15.77
C SER A 162 -25.76 -14.23 14.29
N ILE A 163 -25.91 -13.16 13.51
CA ILE A 163 -26.18 -13.23 12.07
C ILE A 163 -25.01 -13.92 11.35
N ALA A 164 -23.78 -13.49 11.62
CA ALA A 164 -22.56 -14.02 11.00
C ALA A 164 -22.35 -15.51 11.31
N LYS A 165 -22.68 -15.95 12.52
CA LYS A 165 -22.63 -17.37 12.90
C LYS A 165 -23.64 -18.19 12.08
N THR A 166 -24.89 -17.73 12.00
CA THR A 166 -25.93 -18.39 11.18
C THR A 166 -25.51 -18.51 9.71
N PHE A 167 -24.84 -17.51 9.15
CA PHE A 167 -24.33 -17.58 7.78
C PHE A 167 -23.24 -18.64 7.59
N ASN A 168 -22.27 -18.71 8.51
CA ASN A 168 -21.23 -19.73 8.45
C ASN A 168 -21.81 -21.14 8.60
N ASP A 169 -22.75 -21.33 9.52
CA ASP A 169 -23.41 -22.61 9.74
C ASP A 169 -24.22 -23.03 8.49
N THR A 170 -24.88 -22.08 7.82
CA THR A 170 -25.61 -22.31 6.56
C THR A 170 -24.67 -22.65 5.40
N PHE A 171 -23.52 -21.98 5.31
CA PHE A 171 -22.56 -22.23 4.24
C PHE A 171 -21.88 -23.60 4.39
N ILE A 172 -21.54 -24.00 5.63
CA ILE A 172 -21.03 -25.33 5.94
C ILE A 172 -22.07 -26.40 5.56
N PHE A 173 -23.33 -26.20 5.94
CA PHE A 173 -24.43 -27.11 5.61
C PHE A 173 -24.68 -27.27 4.10
N LEU A 174 -24.47 -26.22 3.30
CA LEU A 174 -24.61 -26.28 1.83
C LEU A 174 -23.41 -26.94 1.13
N SER A 175 -22.22 -26.91 1.74
CA SER A 175 -21.04 -27.63 1.23
C SER A 175 -21.01 -29.11 1.61
N GLU A 176 -21.85 -29.52 2.56
CA GLU A 176 -22.07 -30.91 2.94
C GLU A 176 -23.38 -31.40 2.29
N GLU A 177 -23.36 -31.69 0.98
CA GLU A 177 -24.48 -32.42 0.39
C GLU A 177 -24.63 -33.79 1.11
N PRO A 178 -25.86 -34.23 1.40
CA PRO A 178 -26.11 -35.48 2.08
C PRO A 178 -25.59 -36.64 1.21
N GLN A 179 -24.68 -37.44 1.77
CA GLN A 179 -24.37 -38.77 1.23
C GLN A 179 -25.70 -39.49 0.96
N SER A 180 -26.00 -39.74 -0.31
CA SER A 180 -27.15 -40.52 -0.74
C SER A 180 -27.20 -41.82 0.07
N PRO A 181 -28.35 -42.20 0.66
CA PRO A 181 -28.42 -43.45 1.38
C PRO A 181 -28.09 -44.59 0.41
N ILE A 182 -27.05 -45.35 0.74
CA ILE A 182 -26.75 -46.63 0.12
C ILE A 182 -27.95 -47.52 0.46
N TYR A 183 -28.87 -47.67 -0.49
CA TYR A 183 -29.87 -48.72 -0.42
C TYR A 183 -29.18 -50.02 -0.84
N ASP A 184 -28.79 -50.82 0.15
CA ASP A 184 -28.49 -52.23 -0.04
C ASP A 184 -29.78 -52.91 -0.52
N HIS A 185 -29.85 -53.18 -1.82
CA HIS A 185 -30.84 -54.11 -2.36
C HIS A 185 -30.39 -55.53 -2.00
N GLU A 186 -30.89 -56.05 -0.88
CA GLU A 186 -31.07 -57.50 -0.72
C GLU A 186 -32.06 -57.94 -1.82
N LEU A 187 -31.52 -58.57 -2.86
CA LEU A 187 -32.28 -59.31 -3.86
C LEU A 187 -32.61 -60.68 -3.25
N ASP A 188 -33.80 -60.79 -2.66
CA ASP A 188 -34.45 -62.08 -2.49
C ASP A 188 -34.81 -62.62 -3.88
N LEU A 189 -34.09 -63.64 -4.31
CA LEU A 189 -34.41 -64.47 -5.48
C LEU A 189 -35.30 -65.63 -5.01
N ASP A 190 -36.57 -65.58 -5.36
CA ASP A 190 -37.44 -66.75 -5.46
C ASP A 190 -37.05 -67.64 -6.66
#